data_AF-A0A0R2LJF9-F1
#
_entry.id   AF-A0A0R2LJF9-F1
#
_cell.length_a   1.000
_cell.length_b   1.000
_cell.length_c   1.000
_cell.angle_alpha   90.00
_cell.angle_beta   90.00
_cell.angle_gamma   90.00
#
_symmetry.space_group_name_H-M   'P 1'
#
loop_
_entity.id
_entity.type
_entity.pdbx_description
1 polymer ?
#
loop_
_entity_poly.entity_id
_entity_poly.type
_entity_poly.pdbx_seq_one_letter_code
_entity_poly.pdbx_strand_id
1 'polypeptide(L)'
;MRELLSNLNRLNHIYDQLDLLDFRAHQNFPLTFNKEDSKKLLPQNKRLYFSYAYLNKEKTRLTNLVLNQIIDLRAEQFSKDTTIHPQLIDKALKLKNLDQTHHETNFNVPSRNRKINKLKQLISMIEDEQINPCRGYLNQIYVILLLNDLLPLKLRDEPYQAGELLHDVDFRTKLLQFDYDRYLYQEFRPENYLKFLIYSRIQRIPDYIRSYDVRDIFPEASECGFSSIAYEISIDGIKECYVTFKGTEANVDQSIRSRSKRFEKSILENYKDWDYNVNSILIGSTKENRQLIVAQDFLRYLNEHIASQSLVYGIGHSLGGHFVQTLQLMDNSFDAGYTLNSAPINLKLIHHVKPDLFSEDVWKKLFELTNDTDGTKFITPTLNSEIKKQLPRDYPEIINECFEQDMTQVFYELPFTIWIGQKWEYNLSNWKYPFKNHPRAYLSSGEIHAYQHFFEELFAYLSSSDNSRQVVRNSLGFIGARTKVLRNTIGEQETAKYFFDYSNYLYQSGLFMDQPQMVSKKFIHQNNSIFKGSLREWPFLRSLNPDMFSLATYFHVIDGAKHFLNRTPHKL
;
A
#
# COMPACT_ATOMS: atom_id res chain seq x y z
N MET A 1 5.46 -36.32 11.11
CA MET A 1 5.78 -34.93 11.51
C MET A 1 6.94 -34.30 10.71
N ARG A 2 8.18 -34.82 10.79
CA ARG A 2 9.32 -34.22 10.05
C ARG A 2 9.08 -34.04 8.54
N GLU A 3 8.54 -35.06 7.88
CA GLU A 3 8.21 -34.99 6.44
C GLU A 3 7.12 -33.97 6.13
N LEU A 4 6.07 -33.90 6.97
CA LEU A 4 4.99 -32.91 6.84
C LEU A 4 5.56 -31.49 6.89
N LEU A 5 6.39 -31.19 7.89
CA LEU A 5 7.01 -29.87 8.05
C LEU A 5 7.94 -29.54 6.89
N SER A 6 8.70 -30.52 6.38
CA SER A 6 9.52 -30.35 5.19
C SER A 6 8.66 -29.96 3.98
N ASN A 7 7.52 -30.65 3.77
CA ASN A 7 6.63 -30.35 2.65
C ASN A 7 5.86 -29.04 2.82
N LEU A 8 5.45 -28.67 4.03
CA LEU A 8 4.86 -27.36 4.33
C LEU A 8 5.86 -26.24 4.03
N ASN A 9 7.13 -26.38 4.42
CA ASN A 9 8.18 -25.40 4.11
C ASN A 9 8.44 -25.29 2.61
N ARG A 10 8.48 -26.42 1.91
CA ARG A 10 8.59 -26.44 0.44
C ARG A 10 7.40 -25.77 -0.23
N LEU A 11 6.19 -26.00 0.26
CA LEU A 11 4.98 -25.36 -0.25
C LEU A 11 5.01 -23.84 -0.02
N ASN A 12 5.41 -23.39 1.18
CA ASN A 12 5.61 -21.96 1.46
C ASN A 12 6.61 -21.33 0.47
N HIS A 13 7.73 -22.02 0.22
CA HIS A 13 8.73 -21.56 -0.73
C HIS A 13 8.18 -21.48 -2.16
N ILE A 14 7.31 -22.40 -2.59
CA ILE A 14 6.64 -22.32 -3.89
C ILE A 14 5.76 -21.06 -3.97
N TYR A 15 5.03 -20.71 -2.91
CA TYR A 15 4.28 -19.46 -2.87
C TYR A 15 5.19 -18.24 -2.96
N ASP A 16 6.35 -18.24 -2.29
CA ASP A 16 7.36 -17.19 -2.42
C ASP A 16 7.91 -17.06 -3.84
N GLN A 17 8.10 -18.19 -4.54
CA GLN A 17 8.53 -18.17 -5.94
C GLN A 17 7.43 -17.71 -6.90
N LEU A 18 6.16 -18.02 -6.63
CA LEU A 18 5.02 -17.54 -7.42
C LEU A 18 4.84 -16.02 -7.26
N ASP A 19 4.94 -15.51 -6.03
CA ASP A 19 4.91 -14.08 -5.73
C ASP A 19 6.08 -13.32 -6.40
N LEU A 20 7.30 -13.87 -6.33
CA LEU A 20 8.44 -13.31 -7.06
C LEU A 20 8.26 -13.40 -8.59
N LEU A 21 7.59 -14.42 -9.09
CA LEU A 21 7.27 -14.55 -10.51
C LEU A 21 6.27 -13.47 -10.94
N ASP A 22 5.28 -13.16 -10.10
CA ASP A 22 4.32 -12.10 -10.33
C ASP A 22 5.01 -10.73 -10.42
N PHE A 23 5.89 -10.44 -9.44
CA PHE A 23 6.71 -9.25 -9.46
C PHE A 23 7.53 -9.13 -10.75
N ARG A 24 8.17 -10.22 -11.18
CA ARG A 24 8.94 -10.26 -12.43
C ARG A 24 8.05 -10.08 -13.67
N ALA A 25 6.83 -10.59 -13.65
CA ALA A 25 5.89 -10.44 -14.76
C ALA A 25 5.45 -8.97 -14.90
N HIS A 26 5.07 -8.34 -13.78
CA HIS A 26 4.77 -6.91 -13.70
C HIS A 26 5.96 -6.04 -14.10
N GLN A 27 7.17 -6.36 -13.62
CA GLN A 27 8.38 -5.62 -13.97
C GLN A 27 8.68 -5.64 -15.48
N ASN A 28 8.39 -6.75 -16.17
CA ASN A 28 8.58 -6.88 -17.62
C ASN A 28 7.42 -6.29 -18.43
N PHE A 29 6.39 -5.72 -17.80
CA PHE A 29 5.22 -5.25 -18.50
C PHE A 29 5.50 -3.97 -19.31
N PRO A 30 5.31 -3.98 -20.65
CA PRO A 30 5.59 -2.80 -21.47
C PRO A 30 4.42 -1.81 -21.42
N LEU A 31 4.67 -0.61 -20.90
CA LEU A 31 3.66 0.47 -20.86
C LEU A 31 3.61 1.32 -22.14
N THR A 32 4.68 1.32 -22.94
CA THR A 32 4.70 1.93 -24.27
C THR A 32 5.03 0.88 -25.32
N PHE A 33 4.34 0.90 -26.46
CA PHE A 33 4.59 -0.06 -27.52
C PHE A 33 5.69 0.44 -28.45
N ASN A 34 6.90 -0.10 -28.32
CA ASN A 34 7.92 0.02 -29.36
C ASN A 34 8.31 -1.38 -29.90
N LYS A 35 8.82 -1.41 -31.14
CA LYS A 35 9.14 -2.67 -31.83
C LYS A 35 10.31 -3.43 -31.17
N GLU A 36 11.22 -2.74 -30.50
CA GLU A 36 12.41 -3.33 -29.88
C GLU A 36 12.08 -4.06 -28.58
N ASP A 37 11.31 -3.43 -27.70
CA ASP A 37 10.80 -4.01 -26.46
C ASP A 37 9.88 -5.19 -26.76
N SER A 38 9.03 -5.06 -27.78
CA SER A 38 8.23 -6.18 -28.30
C SER A 38 9.08 -7.39 -28.73
N LYS A 39 10.28 -7.20 -29.31
CA LYS A 39 11.16 -8.32 -29.68
C LYS A 39 11.74 -9.01 -28.44
N LYS A 40 12.15 -8.24 -27.42
CA LYS A 40 12.72 -8.77 -26.15
C LYS A 40 11.71 -9.52 -25.28
N LEU A 41 10.42 -9.15 -25.34
CA LEU A 41 9.36 -9.79 -24.55
C LEU A 41 9.11 -11.27 -24.90
N LEU A 42 9.35 -11.69 -26.14
CA LEU A 42 9.05 -13.07 -26.53
C LEU A 42 9.87 -14.13 -25.75
N PRO A 43 11.22 -14.05 -25.70
CA PRO A 43 12.00 -14.99 -24.89
C PRO A 43 11.73 -14.85 -23.39
N GLN A 44 11.45 -13.64 -22.90
CA GLN A 44 11.09 -13.40 -21.49
C GLN A 44 9.80 -14.12 -21.12
N ASN A 45 8.72 -13.93 -21.90
CA ASN A 45 7.44 -14.61 -21.68
C ASN A 45 7.62 -16.13 -21.66
N LYS A 46 8.38 -16.70 -22.60
CA LYS A 46 8.62 -18.16 -22.61
C LYS A 46 9.24 -18.65 -21.30
N ARG A 47 10.21 -17.93 -20.75
CA ARG A 47 10.85 -18.27 -19.47
C ARG A 47 9.86 -18.14 -18.30
N LEU A 48 9.12 -17.04 -18.23
CA LEU A 48 8.16 -16.80 -17.16
C LEU A 48 7.04 -17.85 -17.15
N TYR A 49 6.49 -18.20 -18.32
CA TYR A 49 5.48 -19.26 -18.45
C TYR A 49 6.01 -20.64 -18.07
N PHE A 50 7.27 -20.95 -18.44
CA PHE A 50 7.90 -22.20 -18.03
C PHE A 50 8.04 -22.29 -16.51
N SER A 51 8.49 -21.20 -15.88
CA SER A 51 8.56 -21.10 -14.42
C SER A 51 7.19 -21.29 -13.78
N TYR A 52 6.15 -20.61 -14.28
CA TYR A 52 4.79 -20.76 -13.78
C TYR A 52 4.29 -22.20 -13.90
N ALA A 53 4.44 -22.84 -15.07
CA ALA A 53 3.97 -24.21 -15.28
C ALA A 53 4.66 -25.20 -14.33
N TYR A 54 5.96 -25.02 -14.07
CA TYR A 54 6.68 -25.82 -13.09
C TYR A 54 6.18 -25.56 -11.67
N LEU A 55 6.08 -24.29 -11.26
CA LEU A 55 5.65 -23.90 -9.92
C LEU A 55 4.22 -24.35 -9.64
N ASN A 56 3.29 -24.17 -10.57
CA ASN A 56 1.90 -24.60 -10.41
C ASN A 56 1.82 -26.14 -10.24
N LYS A 57 2.54 -26.90 -11.09
CA LYS A 57 2.59 -28.37 -10.94
C LYS A 57 3.13 -28.80 -9.58
N GLU A 58 4.22 -28.19 -9.11
CA GLU A 58 4.81 -28.51 -7.81
C GLU A 58 3.91 -28.08 -6.65
N LYS A 59 3.26 -26.92 -6.76
CA LYS A 59 2.24 -26.44 -5.81
C LYS A 59 1.13 -27.48 -5.66
N THR A 60 0.46 -27.87 -6.75
CA THR A 60 -0.61 -28.88 -6.72
C THR A 60 -0.14 -30.22 -6.14
N ARG A 61 1.06 -30.67 -6.52
CA ARG A 61 1.65 -31.90 -5.98
C ARG A 61 1.85 -31.81 -4.47
N LEU A 62 2.43 -30.71 -3.98
CA LEU A 62 2.72 -30.49 -2.57
C LEU A 62 1.43 -30.28 -1.75
N THR A 63 0.45 -29.54 -2.26
CA THR A 63 -0.86 -29.35 -1.60
C THR A 63 -1.56 -30.70 -1.34
N ASN A 64 -1.60 -31.58 -2.35
CA ASN A 64 -2.17 -32.92 -2.18
C ASN A 64 -1.36 -33.78 -1.21
N LEU A 65 -0.03 -33.70 -1.26
CA LEU A 65 0.85 -34.44 -0.37
C LEU A 65 0.68 -33.99 1.10
N VAL A 66 0.63 -32.68 1.34
CA VAL A 66 0.39 -32.08 2.66
C VAL A 66 -0.96 -32.51 3.22
N LEU A 67 -2.03 -32.45 2.41
CA LEU A 67 -3.35 -32.91 2.84
C LEU A 67 -3.33 -34.38 3.29
N ASN A 68 -2.77 -35.26 2.47
CA ASN A 68 -2.70 -36.69 2.81
C ASN A 68 -1.88 -36.91 4.09
N GLN A 69 -0.72 -36.24 4.22
CA GLN A 69 0.11 -36.32 5.42
C GLN A 69 -0.57 -35.78 6.67
N ILE A 70 -1.44 -34.78 6.55
CA ILE A 70 -2.26 -34.26 7.67
C ILE A 70 -3.36 -35.26 8.04
N ILE A 71 -4.05 -35.84 7.06
CA ILE A 71 -5.09 -36.87 7.31
C ILE A 71 -4.49 -38.07 8.05
N ASP A 72 -3.31 -38.53 7.62
CA ASP A 72 -2.62 -39.69 8.20
C ASP A 72 -1.82 -39.35 9.47
N LEU A 73 -1.77 -38.08 9.87
CA LEU A 73 -0.98 -37.65 11.02
C LEU A 73 -1.53 -38.28 12.30
N ARG A 74 -0.63 -38.88 13.10
CA ARG A 74 -0.94 -39.39 14.43
C ARG A 74 -0.13 -38.62 15.46
N ALA A 75 -0.81 -38.06 16.46
CA ALA A 75 -0.20 -37.35 17.57
C ALA A 75 -1.03 -37.58 18.83
N GLU A 76 -0.38 -37.69 19.99
CA GLU A 76 -1.05 -37.93 21.28
C GLU A 76 -2.01 -36.80 21.64
N GLN A 77 -1.68 -35.57 21.22
CA GLN A 77 -2.49 -34.37 21.43
C GLN A 77 -3.89 -34.52 20.83
N PHE A 78 -4.05 -35.26 19.73
CA PHE A 78 -5.37 -35.49 19.11
C PHE A 78 -6.31 -36.33 19.96
N SER A 79 -5.75 -37.15 20.87
CA SER A 79 -6.56 -37.91 21.84
C SER A 79 -6.96 -37.05 23.04
N LYS A 80 -6.18 -36.00 23.34
CA LYS A 80 -6.45 -35.05 24.42
C LYS A 80 -7.48 -33.99 24.00
N ASP A 81 -7.39 -33.53 22.76
CA ASP A 81 -8.37 -32.65 22.14
C ASP A 81 -8.67 -33.15 20.71
N THR A 82 -9.88 -33.68 20.56
CA THR A 82 -10.36 -34.28 19.31
C THR A 82 -10.65 -33.25 18.22
N THR A 83 -10.57 -31.95 18.51
CA THR A 83 -10.86 -30.87 17.55
C THR A 83 -9.63 -30.45 16.75
N ILE A 84 -8.41 -30.66 17.26
CA ILE A 84 -7.16 -30.21 16.62
C ILE A 84 -6.98 -30.85 15.24
N HIS A 85 -7.15 -32.17 15.14
CA HIS A 85 -6.92 -32.89 13.89
C HIS A 85 -7.95 -32.51 12.80
N PRO A 86 -9.27 -32.46 13.08
CA PRO A 86 -10.25 -31.87 12.16
C PRO A 86 -9.93 -30.44 11.73
N GLN A 87 -9.44 -29.57 12.62
CA GLN A 87 -9.04 -28.21 12.26
C GLN A 87 -7.87 -28.18 11.28
N LEU A 88 -6.84 -29.01 11.49
CA LEU A 88 -5.73 -29.14 10.54
C LEU A 88 -6.22 -29.63 9.17
N ILE A 89 -7.10 -30.63 9.16
CA ILE A 89 -7.69 -31.16 7.92
C ILE A 89 -8.51 -30.08 7.21
N ASP A 90 -9.32 -29.29 7.94
CA ASP A 90 -10.09 -28.17 7.37
C ASP A 90 -9.18 -27.19 6.62
N LYS A 91 -8.09 -26.73 7.25
CA LYS A 91 -7.17 -25.76 6.60
C LYS A 91 -6.49 -26.37 5.36
N ALA A 92 -6.08 -27.63 5.45
CA ALA A 92 -5.49 -28.35 4.31
C ALA A 92 -6.50 -28.57 3.16
N LEU A 93 -7.78 -28.80 3.47
CA LEU A 93 -8.85 -28.90 2.48
C LEU A 93 -9.14 -27.53 1.85
N LYS A 94 -9.13 -26.44 2.62
CA LYS A 94 -9.28 -25.07 2.07
C LYS A 94 -8.15 -24.74 1.08
N LEU A 95 -6.90 -25.09 1.40
CA LEU A 95 -5.77 -25.00 0.45
C LEU A 95 -6.03 -25.78 -0.83
N LYS A 96 -6.47 -27.04 -0.71
CA LYS A 96 -6.77 -27.89 -1.87
C LYS A 96 -7.92 -27.35 -2.71
N ASN A 97 -8.96 -26.82 -2.08
CA ASN A 97 -10.11 -26.28 -2.80
C ASN A 97 -9.71 -25.06 -3.63
N LEU A 98 -8.91 -24.14 -3.07
CA LEU A 98 -8.36 -23.01 -3.82
C LEU A 98 -7.51 -23.48 -5.01
N ASP A 99 -6.68 -24.51 -4.80
CA ASP A 99 -5.90 -25.16 -5.86
C ASP A 99 -6.78 -25.88 -6.91
N GLN A 100 -8.04 -26.19 -6.66
CA GLN A 100 -8.90 -26.83 -7.66
C GLN A 100 -9.76 -25.81 -8.43
N THR A 101 -10.06 -24.66 -7.84
CA THR A 101 -10.97 -23.67 -8.42
C THR A 101 -10.36 -22.76 -9.50
N HIS A 102 -9.03 -22.70 -9.63
CA HIS A 102 -8.32 -21.78 -10.55
C HIS A 102 -8.23 -22.27 -12.02
N HIS A 103 -9.03 -23.28 -12.41
CA HIS A 103 -8.97 -23.90 -13.75
C HIS A 103 -10.11 -23.52 -14.69
N GLU A 104 -10.99 -22.58 -14.32
CA GLU A 104 -12.23 -22.30 -15.05
C GLU A 104 -12.18 -21.14 -16.06
N THR A 105 -11.06 -20.41 -16.16
CA THR A 105 -10.98 -19.18 -16.98
C THR A 105 -10.25 -19.41 -18.33
N ASN A 106 -11.02 -19.72 -19.38
CA ASN A 106 -10.52 -19.65 -20.75
C ASN A 106 -10.39 -18.17 -21.20
N PHE A 107 -9.16 -17.65 -21.20
CA PHE A 107 -8.88 -16.32 -21.74
C PHE A 107 -8.89 -16.33 -23.27
N ASN A 108 -9.88 -15.68 -23.88
CA ASN A 108 -9.85 -15.36 -25.31
C ASN A 108 -8.78 -14.29 -25.56
N VAL A 109 -7.60 -14.70 -26.02
CA VAL A 109 -6.47 -13.80 -26.28
C VAL A 109 -6.64 -13.08 -27.64
N PRO A 110 -6.73 -11.74 -27.68
CA PRO A 110 -6.78 -11.00 -28.94
C PRO A 110 -5.52 -11.22 -29.79
N SER A 111 -5.68 -11.23 -31.11
CA SER A 111 -4.57 -11.43 -32.07
C SER A 111 -3.58 -10.26 -32.10
N ARG A 112 -4.06 -9.02 -31.88
CA ARG A 112 -3.23 -7.81 -31.79
C ARG A 112 -2.47 -7.79 -30.46
N ASN A 113 -1.20 -7.37 -30.47
CA ASN A 113 -0.33 -7.31 -29.28
C ASN A 113 -0.16 -8.65 -28.54
N ARG A 114 -0.19 -9.78 -29.29
CA ARG A 114 -0.12 -11.15 -28.74
C ARG A 114 0.95 -11.37 -27.66
N LYS A 115 2.11 -10.74 -27.75
CA LYS A 115 3.18 -10.87 -26.75
C LYS A 115 2.81 -10.21 -25.42
N ILE A 116 2.23 -9.02 -25.46
CA ILE A 116 1.75 -8.31 -24.27
C ILE A 116 0.57 -9.05 -23.66
N ASN A 117 -0.38 -9.48 -24.48
CA ASN A 117 -1.54 -10.23 -23.98
C ASN A 117 -1.16 -11.57 -23.35
N LYS A 118 -0.08 -12.22 -23.82
CA LYS A 118 0.49 -13.38 -23.13
C LYS A 118 1.03 -13.01 -21.75
N LEU A 119 1.71 -11.88 -21.60
CA LEU A 119 2.18 -11.46 -20.27
C LEU A 119 1.01 -11.12 -19.34
N LYS A 120 -0.02 -10.42 -19.84
CA LYS A 120 -1.27 -10.19 -19.10
C LYS A 120 -1.94 -11.48 -18.65
N GLN A 121 -2.02 -12.44 -19.57
CA GLN A 121 -2.60 -13.74 -19.28
C GLN A 121 -1.79 -14.45 -18.18
N LEU A 122 -0.45 -14.39 -18.23
CA LEU A 122 0.38 -14.95 -17.16
C LEU A 122 0.11 -14.27 -15.81
N ILE A 123 0.08 -12.94 -15.76
CA ILE A 123 -0.24 -12.19 -14.52
C ILE A 123 -1.60 -12.65 -13.99
N SER A 124 -2.63 -12.67 -14.84
CA SER A 124 -3.97 -13.09 -14.43
C SER A 124 -4.02 -14.56 -13.98
N MET A 125 -3.23 -15.44 -14.59
CA MET A 125 -3.09 -16.83 -14.14
C MET A 125 -2.42 -16.91 -12.76
N ILE A 126 -1.45 -16.06 -12.46
CA ILE A 126 -0.79 -16.00 -11.15
C ILE A 126 -1.72 -15.39 -10.10
N GLU A 127 -2.47 -14.34 -10.42
CA GLU A 127 -3.48 -13.73 -9.55
C GLU A 127 -4.59 -14.75 -9.18
N ASP A 128 -5.02 -15.57 -10.15
CA ASP A 128 -6.03 -16.62 -9.95
C ASP A 128 -5.55 -17.74 -9.02
N GLU A 129 -4.23 -17.85 -8.78
CA GLU A 129 -3.69 -18.77 -7.77
C GLU A 129 -4.07 -18.38 -6.34
N GLN A 130 -4.55 -17.15 -6.12
CA GLN A 130 -4.92 -16.62 -4.80
C GLN A 130 -3.82 -16.88 -3.76
N ILE A 131 -2.59 -16.43 -4.08
CA ILE A 131 -1.39 -16.70 -3.29
C ILE A 131 -1.56 -16.25 -1.83
N ASN A 132 -2.17 -15.09 -1.57
CA ASN A 132 -2.36 -14.56 -0.21
C ASN A 132 -3.30 -15.45 0.63
N PRO A 133 -4.53 -15.79 0.17
CA PRO A 133 -5.34 -16.81 0.84
C PRO A 133 -4.63 -18.15 1.05
N CYS A 134 -3.87 -18.63 0.05
CA CYS A 134 -3.10 -19.86 0.18
C CYS A 134 -2.05 -19.77 1.31
N ARG A 135 -1.25 -18.71 1.33
CA ARG A 135 -0.30 -18.47 2.44
C ARG A 135 -1.00 -18.33 3.78
N GLY A 136 -2.15 -17.67 3.83
CA GLY A 136 -2.95 -17.53 5.05
C GLY A 136 -3.36 -18.87 5.64
N TYR A 137 -3.90 -19.79 4.84
CA TYR A 137 -4.25 -21.13 5.33
C TYR A 137 -3.01 -21.97 5.68
N LEU A 138 -1.90 -21.81 4.95
CA LEU A 138 -0.64 -22.45 5.30
C LEU A 138 -0.11 -21.97 6.66
N ASN A 139 -0.15 -20.67 6.92
CA ASN A 139 0.21 -20.08 8.19
C ASN A 139 -0.72 -20.55 9.31
N GLN A 140 -2.02 -20.69 9.06
CA GLN A 140 -2.96 -21.25 10.05
C GLN A 140 -2.59 -22.68 10.42
N ILE A 141 -2.15 -23.52 9.47
CA ILE A 141 -1.63 -24.85 9.79
C ILE A 141 -0.44 -24.73 10.75
N TYR A 142 0.53 -23.86 10.47
CA TYR A 142 1.66 -23.64 11.38
C TYR A 142 1.25 -23.11 12.75
N VAL A 143 0.29 -22.19 12.82
CA VAL A 143 -0.26 -21.66 14.08
C VAL A 143 -0.89 -22.79 14.89
N ILE A 144 -1.73 -23.64 14.28
CA ILE A 144 -2.33 -24.80 14.96
C ILE A 144 -1.24 -25.75 15.46
N LEU A 145 -0.22 -26.04 14.65
CA LEU A 145 0.90 -26.91 15.06
C LEU A 145 1.68 -26.31 16.23
N LEU A 146 1.91 -24.99 16.24
CA LEU A 146 2.63 -24.28 17.30
C LEU A 146 1.83 -24.25 18.61
N LEU A 147 0.54 -23.91 18.56
CA LEU A 147 -0.31 -23.77 19.75
C LEU A 147 -0.55 -25.09 20.48
N ASN A 148 -0.40 -26.21 19.80
CA ASN A 148 -0.66 -27.55 20.33
C ASN A 148 0.63 -28.36 20.54
N ASP A 149 1.80 -27.72 20.60
CA ASP A 149 3.10 -28.37 20.83
C ASP A 149 3.42 -29.51 19.84
N LEU A 150 2.91 -29.40 18.61
CA LEU A 150 3.17 -30.34 17.51
C LEU A 150 4.35 -29.90 16.64
N LEU A 151 4.70 -28.61 16.70
CA LEU A 151 5.85 -28.05 16.01
C LEU A 151 7.13 -28.34 16.83
N PRO A 152 8.12 -29.07 16.30
CA PRO A 152 9.40 -29.27 16.96
C PRO A 152 10.17 -27.94 16.97
N LEU A 153 10.13 -27.26 18.12
CA LEU A 153 10.79 -25.97 18.28
C LEU A 153 12.30 -26.15 18.36
N LYS A 154 13.03 -25.37 17.56
CA LYS A 154 14.47 -25.19 17.70
C LYS A 154 14.69 -23.73 18.08
N LEU A 155 14.90 -23.49 19.37
CA LEU A 155 15.19 -22.15 19.87
C LEU A 155 16.66 -21.83 19.63
N ARG A 156 16.95 -20.58 19.25
CA ARG A 156 18.33 -20.10 19.25
C ARG A 156 18.81 -19.89 20.69
N ASP A 157 20.11 -19.98 20.90
CA ASP A 157 20.73 -19.82 22.22
C ASP A 157 20.91 -18.34 22.59
N GLU A 158 21.14 -17.47 21.61
CA GLU A 158 21.36 -16.04 21.84
C GLU A 158 20.07 -15.34 22.34
N PRO A 159 20.17 -14.51 23.39
CA PRO A 159 19.02 -13.77 23.90
C PRO A 159 18.54 -12.75 22.88
N TYR A 160 17.25 -12.43 22.95
CA TYR A 160 16.65 -11.34 22.19
C TYR A 160 17.33 -10.00 22.47
N GLN A 161 17.46 -9.17 21.43
CA GLN A 161 17.94 -7.80 21.53
C GLN A 161 16.84 -6.83 21.13
N ALA A 162 16.74 -5.71 21.84
CA ALA A 162 15.75 -4.68 21.56
C ALA A 162 15.87 -4.18 20.10
N GLY A 163 14.73 -4.03 19.42
CA GLY A 163 14.63 -3.60 18.03
C GLY A 163 15.00 -4.65 17.00
N GLU A 164 15.36 -5.88 17.40
CA GLU A 164 15.77 -6.91 16.45
C GLU A 164 14.63 -7.29 15.47
N LEU A 165 13.39 -7.36 15.95
CA LEU A 165 12.23 -7.58 15.08
C LEU A 165 11.95 -6.36 14.21
N LEU A 166 12.11 -5.14 14.75
CA LEU A 166 12.04 -3.92 13.96
C LEU A 166 13.11 -3.89 12.87
N HIS A 167 14.27 -4.53 13.02
CA HIS A 167 15.30 -4.58 11.98
C HIS A 167 15.10 -5.71 10.95
N ASP A 168 14.27 -6.71 11.24
CA ASP A 168 13.94 -7.80 10.31
C ASP A 168 12.91 -7.36 9.24
N VAL A 169 13.34 -7.31 7.97
CA VAL A 169 12.51 -6.84 6.83
C VAL A 169 11.25 -7.69 6.64
N ASP A 170 11.36 -9.01 6.77
CA ASP A 170 10.23 -9.91 6.59
C ASP A 170 9.22 -9.79 7.74
N PHE A 171 9.68 -9.54 8.97
CA PHE A 171 8.80 -9.27 10.11
C PHE A 171 7.97 -8.03 9.85
N ARG A 172 8.62 -6.90 9.53
CA ARG A 172 7.93 -5.62 9.28
C ARG A 172 6.91 -5.72 8.14
N THR A 173 7.31 -6.31 7.02
CA THR A 173 6.43 -6.45 5.85
C THR A 173 5.28 -7.42 6.10
N LYS A 174 5.51 -8.55 6.78
CA LYS A 174 4.44 -9.49 7.15
C LYS A 174 3.51 -8.96 8.23
N LEU A 175 4.01 -8.11 9.12
CA LEU A 175 3.20 -7.44 10.13
C LEU A 175 2.29 -6.40 9.47
N LEU A 176 2.81 -5.58 8.57
CA LEU A 176 2.02 -4.66 7.74
C LEU A 176 0.96 -5.41 6.92
N GLN A 177 1.35 -6.51 6.27
CA GLN A 177 0.44 -7.32 5.45
C GLN A 177 -0.66 -7.97 6.30
N PHE A 178 -0.33 -8.37 7.52
CA PHE A 178 -1.29 -9.02 8.42
C PHE A 178 -2.50 -8.15 8.71
N ASP A 179 -2.35 -6.84 8.81
CA ASP A 179 -3.47 -5.92 9.05
C ASP A 179 -4.53 -5.97 7.94
N TYR A 180 -4.12 -6.26 6.71
CA TYR A 180 -5.01 -6.47 5.56
C TYR A 180 -5.56 -7.91 5.50
N ASP A 181 -4.78 -8.88 5.96
CA ASP A 181 -5.10 -10.31 5.92
C ASP A 181 -5.82 -10.83 7.17
N ARG A 182 -6.13 -9.98 8.16
CA ARG A 182 -6.78 -10.37 9.43
C ARG A 182 -8.05 -11.18 9.25
N TYR A 183 -8.80 -10.94 8.17
CA TYR A 183 -10.02 -11.70 7.85
C TYR A 183 -9.77 -13.20 7.69
N LEU A 184 -8.54 -13.62 7.34
CA LEU A 184 -8.16 -15.03 7.24
C LEU A 184 -8.00 -15.68 8.62
N TYR A 185 -7.76 -14.89 9.67
CA TYR A 185 -7.42 -15.37 11.01
C TYR A 185 -8.55 -15.13 12.02
N GLN A 186 -9.79 -14.91 11.60
CA GLN A 186 -10.94 -14.68 12.50
C GLN A 186 -11.18 -15.82 13.52
N GLU A 187 -10.75 -17.04 13.20
CA GLU A 187 -10.82 -18.20 14.10
C GLU A 187 -9.70 -18.21 15.16
N PHE A 188 -8.72 -17.31 15.04
CA PHE A 188 -7.57 -17.19 15.94
C PHE A 188 -7.54 -15.80 16.56
N ARG A 189 -6.86 -15.68 17.71
CA ARG A 189 -6.49 -14.36 18.22
C ARG A 189 -5.28 -13.83 17.43
N PRO A 190 -5.15 -12.52 17.18
CA PRO A 190 -3.99 -11.94 16.51
C PRO A 190 -2.64 -12.38 17.11
N GLU A 191 -2.59 -12.54 18.42
CA GLU A 191 -1.43 -13.02 19.19
C GLU A 191 -0.96 -14.40 18.74
N ASN A 192 -1.87 -15.28 18.32
CA ASN A 192 -1.51 -16.62 17.87
C ASN A 192 -0.69 -16.59 16.58
N TYR A 193 -1.09 -15.74 15.63
CA TYR A 193 -0.32 -15.53 14.40
C TYR A 193 1.02 -14.86 14.72
N LEU A 194 1.04 -13.84 15.58
CA LEU A 194 2.28 -13.16 15.92
C LEU A 194 3.28 -14.05 16.64
N LYS A 195 2.82 -14.95 17.52
CA LYS A 195 3.69 -15.94 18.15
C LYS A 195 4.40 -16.81 17.11
N PHE A 196 3.67 -17.24 16.09
CA PHE A 196 4.25 -17.97 14.96
C PHE A 196 5.20 -17.10 14.13
N LEU A 197 4.80 -15.87 13.79
CA LEU A 197 5.62 -14.95 13.02
C LEU A 197 6.96 -14.69 13.72
N ILE A 198 6.94 -14.29 15.00
CA ILE A 198 8.13 -14.03 15.82
C ILE A 198 9.05 -15.26 15.83
N TYR A 199 8.51 -16.45 16.16
CA TYR A 199 9.29 -17.68 16.14
C TYR A 199 9.93 -17.97 14.78
N SER A 200 9.18 -17.77 13.69
CA SER A 200 9.67 -18.00 12.34
C SER A 200 10.81 -17.06 11.93
N ARG A 201 10.94 -15.90 12.59
CA ARG A 201 11.94 -14.88 12.28
C ARG A 201 13.19 -15.00 13.14
N ILE A 202 13.03 -15.08 14.45
CA ILE A 202 14.15 -15.00 15.39
C ILE A 202 14.41 -16.29 16.15
N GLN A 203 13.59 -17.33 15.95
CA GLN A 203 13.69 -18.62 16.66
C GLN A 203 13.70 -18.46 18.19
N ARG A 204 12.94 -17.48 18.70
CA ARG A 204 12.58 -17.32 20.12
C ARG A 204 11.06 -17.36 20.24
N ILE A 205 10.57 -17.70 21.42
CA ILE A 205 9.14 -17.69 21.72
C ILE A 205 8.88 -16.50 22.65
N PRO A 206 7.87 -15.66 22.35
CA PRO A 206 7.52 -14.57 23.24
C PRO A 206 6.94 -15.11 24.55
N ASP A 207 7.33 -14.46 25.65
CA ASP A 207 6.80 -14.67 27.00
C ASP A 207 5.31 -14.32 27.03
N TYR A 208 4.95 -13.19 26.41
CA TYR A 208 3.57 -12.84 26.13
C TYR A 208 3.45 -11.97 24.87
N ILE A 209 2.22 -11.95 24.34
CA ILE A 209 1.78 -10.99 23.34
C ILE A 209 0.40 -10.50 23.79
N ARG A 210 0.14 -9.21 23.66
CA ARG A 210 -1.17 -8.60 23.86
C ARG A 210 -1.45 -7.62 22.75
N SER A 211 -2.63 -7.73 22.15
CA SER A 211 -3.09 -6.81 21.12
C SER A 211 -4.09 -5.77 21.66
N TYR A 212 -4.06 -4.59 21.06
CA TYR A 212 -4.98 -3.47 21.32
C TYR A 212 -5.47 -2.97 19.97
N ASP A 213 -6.75 -3.18 19.63
CA ASP A 213 -7.34 -2.64 18.40
C ASP A 213 -7.99 -1.29 18.71
N VAL A 214 -7.62 -0.25 17.96
CA VAL A 214 -8.18 1.09 18.16
C VAL A 214 -9.70 1.12 18.01
N ARG A 215 -10.29 0.28 17.15
CA ARG A 215 -11.74 0.28 16.91
C ARG A 215 -12.53 -0.39 18.04
N ASP A 216 -11.86 -1.22 18.84
CA ASP A 216 -12.46 -1.80 20.05
C ASP A 216 -12.38 -0.82 21.22
N ILE A 217 -11.34 0.03 21.27
CA ILE A 217 -11.10 1.00 22.34
C ILE A 217 -11.85 2.32 22.09
N PHE A 218 -11.81 2.82 20.85
CA PHE A 218 -12.43 4.05 20.37
C PHE A 218 -13.34 3.72 19.17
N PRO A 219 -14.61 3.33 19.39
CA PRO A 219 -15.53 2.94 18.31
C PRO A 219 -15.66 4.00 17.19
N GLU A 220 -15.51 5.29 17.52
CA GLU A 220 -15.49 6.43 16.60
C GLU A 220 -14.38 6.35 15.54
N ALA A 221 -13.32 5.56 15.76
CA ALA A 221 -12.30 5.26 14.76
C ALA A 221 -12.92 4.67 13.48
N SER A 222 -13.97 3.86 13.62
CA SER A 222 -14.71 3.29 12.48
C SER A 222 -15.48 4.35 11.69
N GLU A 223 -15.91 5.43 12.35
CA GLU A 223 -16.68 6.52 11.74
C GLU A 223 -15.80 7.40 10.86
N CYS A 224 -14.56 7.69 11.27
CA CYS A 224 -13.61 8.47 10.47
C CYS A 224 -12.75 7.62 9.52
N GLY A 225 -12.85 6.28 9.59
CA GLY A 225 -12.10 5.34 8.75
C GLY A 225 -10.77 4.87 9.35
N PHE A 226 -10.32 5.48 10.46
CA PHE A 226 -9.06 5.15 11.10
C PHE A 226 -8.98 3.67 11.53
N SER A 227 -7.81 3.07 11.35
CA SER A 227 -7.52 1.69 11.73
C SER A 227 -6.07 1.58 12.16
N SER A 228 -5.86 1.11 13.38
CA SER A 228 -4.55 0.86 13.96
C SER A 228 -4.65 -0.23 15.02
N ILE A 229 -3.59 -1.00 15.17
CA ILE A 229 -3.47 -2.03 16.20
C ILE A 229 -2.10 -1.89 16.84
N ALA A 230 -2.04 -2.06 18.14
CA ALA A 230 -0.78 -2.17 18.85
C ALA A 230 -0.57 -3.59 19.35
N TYR A 231 0.66 -4.08 19.24
CA TYR A 231 1.06 -5.39 19.73
C TYR A 231 2.17 -5.23 20.76
N GLU A 232 1.81 -5.39 22.03
CA GLU A 232 2.75 -5.43 23.13
C GLU A 232 3.31 -6.85 23.23
N ILE A 233 4.63 -6.98 23.11
CA ILE A 233 5.37 -8.23 23.03
C ILE A 233 6.43 -8.22 24.12
N SER A 234 6.60 -9.33 24.82
CA SER A 234 7.78 -9.55 25.65
C SER A 234 8.54 -10.81 25.24
N ILE A 235 9.86 -10.67 25.11
CA ILE A 235 10.78 -11.75 24.76
C ILE A 235 12.02 -11.59 25.61
N ASP A 236 12.36 -12.62 26.38
CA ASP A 236 13.55 -12.63 27.25
C ASP A 236 13.58 -11.44 28.23
N GLY A 237 12.40 -11.01 28.69
CA GLY A 237 12.22 -9.87 29.60
C GLY A 237 12.33 -8.49 28.95
N ILE A 238 12.68 -8.38 27.66
CA ILE A 238 12.57 -7.14 26.88
C ILE A 238 11.10 -6.95 26.51
N LYS A 239 10.62 -5.71 26.57
CA LYS A 239 9.22 -5.35 26.27
C LYS A 239 9.17 -4.31 25.16
N GLU A 240 8.39 -4.59 24.14
CA GLU A 240 8.25 -3.76 22.96
C GLU A 240 6.79 -3.68 22.55
N CYS A 241 6.36 -2.54 22.03
CA CYS A 241 5.02 -2.30 21.54
C CYS A 241 5.09 -1.86 20.09
N TYR A 242 4.58 -2.68 19.18
CA TYR A 242 4.54 -2.37 17.75
C TYR A 242 3.17 -1.81 17.39
N VAL A 243 3.12 -0.50 17.11
CA VAL A 243 1.89 0.19 16.70
C VAL A 243 1.84 0.24 15.18
N THR A 244 0.92 -0.50 14.59
CA THR A 244 0.72 -0.55 13.15
C THR A 244 -0.38 0.41 12.72
N PHE A 245 -0.10 1.23 11.72
CA PHE A 245 -1.07 2.14 11.10
C PHE A 245 -1.37 1.66 9.69
N LYS A 246 -2.65 1.44 9.41
CA LYS A 246 -3.10 0.94 8.11
C LYS A 246 -3.04 2.04 7.04
N GLY A 247 -2.65 1.68 5.82
CA GLY A 247 -2.72 2.54 4.65
C GLY A 247 -4.10 2.53 3.97
N THR A 248 -4.23 3.32 2.89
CA THR A 248 -5.46 3.44 2.07
C THR A 248 -5.60 2.27 1.09
N GLU A 249 -5.68 1.04 1.59
CA GLU A 249 -6.04 -0.11 0.77
C GLU A 249 -7.37 -0.72 1.23
N ALA A 250 -8.19 -1.07 0.25
CA ALA A 250 -9.52 -1.62 0.47
C ALA A 250 -9.46 -2.91 1.28
N ASN A 251 -10.13 -2.94 2.44
CA ASN A 251 -10.51 -4.20 3.07
C ASN A 251 -11.57 -4.87 2.20
N VAL A 252 -11.16 -5.73 1.28
CA VAL A 252 -12.09 -6.64 0.61
C VAL A 252 -12.37 -7.77 1.58
N ASP A 253 -13.32 -7.53 2.48
CA ASP A 253 -13.81 -8.54 3.41
C ASP A 253 -14.39 -9.72 2.61
N GLN A 254 -13.59 -10.78 2.44
CA GLN A 254 -13.96 -11.94 1.65
C GLN A 254 -15.03 -12.82 2.32
N SER A 255 -15.34 -12.59 3.61
CA SER A 255 -16.45 -13.25 4.29
C SER A 255 -17.81 -12.79 3.76
N ILE A 256 -17.87 -11.58 3.19
CA ILE A 256 -19.07 -11.07 2.51
C ILE A 256 -19.21 -11.78 1.15
N ARG A 257 -20.10 -12.79 1.11
CA ARG A 257 -20.38 -13.57 -0.10
C ARG A 257 -20.80 -12.70 -1.31
N SER A 258 -21.43 -11.55 -1.06
CA SER A 258 -21.88 -10.65 -2.12
C SER A 258 -20.74 -9.76 -2.63
N ARG A 259 -20.33 -9.96 -3.90
CA ARG A 259 -19.36 -9.11 -4.60
C ARG A 259 -19.76 -7.63 -4.63
N SER A 260 -21.06 -7.32 -4.76
CA SER A 260 -21.54 -5.94 -4.75
C SER A 260 -21.42 -5.28 -3.37
N LYS A 261 -21.75 -6.00 -2.28
CA LYS A 261 -21.60 -5.47 -0.92
C LYS A 261 -20.12 -5.29 -0.53
N ARG A 262 -19.23 -6.18 -0.97
CA ARG A 262 -17.77 -6.02 -0.82
C ARG A 262 -17.26 -4.75 -1.49
N PHE A 263 -17.72 -4.52 -2.72
CA PHE A 263 -17.39 -3.33 -3.48
C PHE A 263 -17.96 -2.05 -2.84
N GLU A 264 -19.20 -2.08 -2.35
CA GLU A 264 -19.82 -0.93 -1.66
C GLU A 264 -19.08 -0.53 -0.37
N LYS A 265 -18.67 -1.50 0.46
CA LYS A 265 -17.90 -1.25 1.71
C LYS A 265 -16.51 -0.70 1.39
N SER A 266 -15.82 -1.31 0.42
CA SER A 266 -14.52 -0.87 -0.05
C SER A 266 -14.53 0.56 -0.58
N ILE A 267 -15.56 0.97 -1.34
CA ILE A 267 -15.67 2.35 -1.84
C ILE A 267 -15.78 3.36 -0.70
N LEU A 268 -16.59 3.07 0.33
CA LEU A 268 -16.82 4.02 1.41
C LEU A 268 -15.59 4.17 2.32
N GLU A 269 -14.94 3.06 2.67
CA GLU A 269 -13.69 3.08 3.46
C GLU A 269 -12.58 3.82 2.69
N ASN A 270 -12.37 3.46 1.42
CA ASN A 270 -11.41 4.17 0.56
C ASN A 270 -11.74 5.66 0.43
N TYR A 271 -13.02 6.02 0.27
CA TYR A 271 -13.43 7.43 0.18
C TYR A 271 -13.01 8.22 1.43
N LYS A 272 -13.23 7.70 2.63
CA LYS A 272 -12.86 8.38 3.89
C LYS A 272 -11.34 8.54 4.02
N ASP A 273 -10.59 7.50 3.68
CA ASP A 273 -9.13 7.58 3.67
C ASP A 273 -8.61 8.58 2.63
N TRP A 274 -9.25 8.63 1.46
CA TRP A 274 -8.93 9.64 0.43
C TRP A 274 -9.35 11.05 0.84
N ASP A 275 -10.45 11.21 1.58
CA ASP A 275 -10.90 12.50 2.13
C ASP A 275 -9.89 13.03 3.15
N TYR A 276 -9.39 12.16 4.04
CA TYR A 276 -8.28 12.52 4.92
C TYR A 276 -7.00 12.82 4.12
N ASN A 277 -6.59 11.97 3.16
CA ASN A 277 -5.41 12.23 2.33
C ASN A 277 -5.50 13.59 1.62
N VAL A 278 -6.66 13.93 1.07
CA VAL A 278 -6.85 15.21 0.38
C VAL A 278 -6.84 16.38 1.37
N ASN A 279 -7.64 16.33 2.43
CA ASN A 279 -7.69 17.44 3.37
C ASN A 279 -6.36 17.60 4.14
N SER A 280 -5.84 16.53 4.71
CA SER A 280 -4.70 16.56 5.62
C SER A 280 -3.35 16.60 4.91
N ILE A 281 -3.17 15.87 3.80
CA ILE A 281 -1.87 15.74 3.11
C ILE A 281 -1.78 16.67 1.91
N LEU A 282 -2.79 16.67 1.03
CA LEU A 282 -2.78 17.48 -0.19
C LEU A 282 -3.00 18.97 0.10
N ILE A 283 -3.91 19.32 1.02
CA ILE A 283 -4.33 20.71 1.28
C ILE A 283 -3.73 21.25 2.58
N GLY A 284 -3.66 20.43 3.62
CA GLY A 284 -3.34 20.85 4.99
C GLY A 284 -4.52 21.56 5.69
N SER A 285 -5.74 21.19 5.32
CA SER A 285 -7.02 21.62 5.89
C SER A 285 -7.40 20.78 7.11
N THR A 286 -8.22 21.34 7.99
CA THR A 286 -8.73 20.65 9.19
C THR A 286 -10.20 20.29 9.13
N LYS A 287 -10.79 20.38 7.94
CA LYS A 287 -12.15 19.91 7.67
C LYS A 287 -12.35 18.44 8.10
N GLU A 288 -11.29 17.62 8.03
CA GLU A 288 -11.31 16.22 8.47
C GLU A 288 -9.97 15.83 9.13
N ASN A 289 -9.79 16.19 10.41
CA ASN A 289 -8.62 15.81 11.22
C ASN A 289 -8.91 14.70 12.25
N ARG A 290 -10.10 14.08 12.20
CA ARG A 290 -10.54 13.15 13.25
C ARG A 290 -9.66 11.90 13.32
N GLN A 291 -9.16 11.41 12.19
CA GLN A 291 -8.23 10.29 12.19
C GLN A 291 -6.95 10.60 12.99
N LEU A 292 -6.41 11.81 12.88
CA LEU A 292 -5.23 12.23 13.64
C LEU A 292 -5.52 12.35 15.14
N ILE A 293 -6.68 12.90 15.51
CA ILE A 293 -7.12 13.02 16.92
C ILE A 293 -7.22 11.62 17.55
N VAL A 294 -7.93 10.70 16.89
CA VAL A 294 -8.08 9.32 17.35
C VAL A 294 -6.72 8.61 17.44
N ALA A 295 -5.80 8.88 16.50
CA ALA A 295 -4.44 8.32 16.57
C ALA A 295 -3.67 8.81 17.80
N GLN A 296 -3.79 10.11 18.16
CA GLN A 296 -3.17 10.65 19.37
C GLN A 296 -3.82 10.08 20.65
N ASP A 297 -5.15 9.96 20.68
CA ASP A 297 -5.88 9.34 21.79
C ASP A 297 -5.45 7.89 21.99
N PHE A 298 -5.26 7.15 20.90
CA PHE A 298 -4.79 5.78 20.95
C PHE A 298 -3.37 5.68 21.52
N LEU A 299 -2.44 6.54 21.11
CA LEU A 299 -1.09 6.54 21.67
C LEU A 299 -1.06 6.95 23.15
N ARG A 300 -1.90 7.90 23.57
CA ARG A 300 -2.08 8.23 25.00
C ARG A 300 -2.59 7.03 25.79
N TYR A 301 -3.63 6.36 25.27
CA TYR A 301 -4.16 5.15 25.88
C TYR A 301 -3.06 4.07 26.02
N LEU A 302 -2.28 3.83 24.96
CA LEU A 302 -1.20 2.84 25.00
C LEU A 302 -0.15 3.18 26.06
N ASN A 303 0.29 4.44 26.15
CA ASN A 303 1.25 4.87 27.16
C ASN A 303 0.79 4.61 28.60
N GLU A 304 -0.52 4.59 28.86
CA GLU A 304 -1.09 4.30 30.18
C GLU A 304 -1.32 2.80 30.43
N HIS A 305 -1.46 1.98 29.38
CA HIS A 305 -1.94 0.60 29.48
C HIS A 305 -0.89 -0.48 29.13
N ILE A 306 0.14 -0.15 28.36
CA ILE A 306 1.27 -1.06 28.12
C ILE A 306 2.19 -1.08 29.33
N ALA A 307 3.00 -2.13 29.46
CA ALA A 307 3.95 -2.22 30.57
C ALA A 307 4.92 -1.02 30.60
N SER A 308 5.21 -0.53 31.80
CA SER A 308 6.22 0.51 32.02
C SER A 308 7.56 0.11 31.39
N GLN A 309 8.26 1.08 30.79
CA GLN A 309 9.54 0.90 30.09
C GLN A 309 9.48 0.05 28.81
N SER A 310 8.29 -0.22 28.28
CA SER A 310 8.17 -0.80 26.93
C SER A 310 8.68 0.18 25.89
N LEU A 311 9.49 -0.31 24.94
CA LEU A 311 9.89 0.49 23.77
C LEU A 311 8.73 0.51 22.77
N VAL A 312 8.36 1.68 22.26
CA VAL A 312 7.22 1.85 21.35
C VAL A 312 7.72 2.12 19.94
N TYR A 313 7.28 1.29 19.00
CA TYR A 313 7.69 1.36 17.59
C TYR A 313 6.51 1.63 16.67
N GLY A 314 6.61 2.67 15.85
CA GLY A 314 5.61 3.01 14.83
C GLY A 314 5.89 2.29 13.50
N ILE A 315 4.91 1.58 12.96
CA ILE A 315 5.01 0.89 11.66
C ILE A 315 3.87 1.34 10.75
N GLY A 316 4.17 1.79 9.54
CA GLY A 316 3.13 2.30 8.63
C GLY A 316 3.43 2.12 7.15
N HIS A 317 2.38 1.98 6.34
CA HIS A 317 2.46 1.96 4.88
C HIS A 317 1.52 3.02 4.30
N SER A 318 1.95 3.73 3.25
CA SER A 318 1.12 4.76 2.59
C SER A 318 0.62 5.83 3.58
N LEU A 319 -0.70 5.99 3.76
CA LEU A 319 -1.30 6.84 4.80
C LEU A 319 -0.86 6.45 6.23
N GLY A 320 -0.65 5.16 6.51
CA GLY A 320 -0.13 4.70 7.80
C GLY A 320 1.25 5.27 8.12
N GLY A 321 2.11 5.39 7.10
CA GLY A 321 3.43 6.02 7.26
C GLY A 321 3.33 7.53 7.55
N HIS A 322 2.31 8.21 7.00
CA HIS A 322 2.04 9.61 7.33
C HIS A 322 1.73 9.78 8.82
N PHE A 323 0.96 8.88 9.42
CA PHE A 323 0.70 8.91 10.87
C PHE A 323 1.96 8.70 11.70
N VAL A 324 2.80 7.72 11.36
CA VAL A 324 4.08 7.50 12.05
C VAL A 324 4.93 8.77 12.07
N GLN A 325 5.11 9.39 10.89
CA GLN A 325 5.91 10.61 10.76
C GLN A 325 5.28 11.81 11.48
N THR A 326 3.96 11.99 11.35
CA THR A 326 3.22 13.12 11.93
C THR A 326 3.21 13.07 13.46
N LEU A 327 2.88 11.90 14.03
CA LEU A 327 2.83 11.70 15.48
C LEU A 327 4.22 11.74 16.12
N GLN A 328 5.26 11.37 15.37
CA GLN A 328 6.64 11.54 15.82
C GLN A 328 7.05 13.01 15.84
N LEU A 329 6.76 13.77 14.78
CA LEU A 329 7.07 15.20 14.73
C LEU A 329 6.34 15.98 15.83
N MET A 330 5.06 15.69 16.03
CA MET A 330 4.22 16.40 16.98
C MET A 330 4.57 16.01 18.41
N ASP A 331 4.54 14.72 18.71
CA ASP A 331 4.44 14.25 20.10
C ASP A 331 5.60 13.35 20.53
N ASN A 332 6.58 13.11 19.64
CA ASN A 332 7.72 12.24 19.91
C ASN A 332 7.28 10.84 20.40
N SER A 333 6.30 10.28 19.71
CA SER A 333 5.51 9.15 20.20
C SER A 333 6.22 7.80 20.17
N PHE A 334 7.33 7.67 19.44
CA PHE A 334 7.99 6.40 19.18
C PHE A 334 9.48 6.47 19.50
N ASP A 335 10.00 5.38 20.08
CA ASP A 335 11.43 5.15 20.29
C ASP A 335 12.16 4.88 18.96
N ALA A 336 11.45 4.29 17.98
CA ALA A 336 11.89 4.12 16.61
C ALA A 336 10.70 3.88 15.68
N GLY A 337 10.89 3.99 14.37
CA GLY A 337 9.79 3.78 13.43
C GLY A 337 10.22 3.36 12.05
N TYR A 338 9.30 2.68 11.37
CA TYR A 338 9.47 2.20 10.00
C TYR A 338 8.27 2.59 9.15
N THR A 339 8.54 3.15 7.97
CA THR A 339 7.51 3.41 6.99
C THR A 339 7.88 2.85 5.61
N LEU A 340 6.87 2.37 4.88
CA LEU A 340 7.00 1.88 3.51
C LEU A 340 6.10 2.69 2.57
N ASN A 341 6.67 3.27 1.51
CA ASN A 341 5.94 4.09 0.52
C ASN A 341 5.01 5.13 1.21
N SER A 342 5.51 5.78 2.26
CA SER A 342 4.71 6.68 3.10
C SER A 342 4.29 7.94 2.36
N ALA A 343 3.09 8.44 2.61
CA ALA A 343 2.74 9.82 2.28
C ALA A 343 3.48 10.84 3.20
N PRO A 344 3.72 12.08 2.75
CA PRO A 344 4.45 13.10 3.52
C PRO A 344 3.62 13.71 4.65
N ILE A 345 4.29 14.44 5.55
CA ILE A 345 3.67 15.37 6.50
C ILE A 345 3.31 16.67 5.77
N ASN A 346 2.17 17.29 6.08
CA ASN A 346 1.85 18.65 5.63
C ASN A 346 1.95 19.65 6.79
N LEU A 347 2.86 20.63 6.68
CA LEU A 347 3.13 21.60 7.74
C LEU A 347 1.94 22.52 8.07
N LYS A 348 1.02 22.78 7.14
CA LYS A 348 -0.20 23.55 7.44
C LYS A 348 -1.11 22.80 8.40
N LEU A 349 -1.23 21.48 8.23
CA LEU A 349 -1.97 20.63 9.17
C LEU A 349 -1.31 20.69 10.56
N ILE A 350 0.01 20.54 10.62
CA ILE A 350 0.75 20.59 11.90
C ILE A 350 0.58 21.94 12.59
N HIS A 351 0.73 23.04 11.86
CA HIS A 351 0.53 24.38 12.41
C HIS A 351 -0.89 24.58 12.96
N HIS A 352 -1.90 24.01 12.31
CA HIS A 352 -3.26 24.11 12.83
C HIS A 352 -3.49 23.27 14.07
N VAL A 353 -3.01 22.03 14.08
CA VAL A 353 -3.30 21.07 15.17
C VAL A 353 -2.37 21.29 16.37
N LYS A 354 -1.14 21.76 16.14
CA LYS A 354 -0.14 22.03 17.16
C LYS A 354 0.64 23.32 16.83
N PRO A 355 -0.01 24.51 16.88
CA PRO A 355 0.63 25.79 16.56
C PRO A 355 1.83 26.07 17.46
N ASP A 356 1.76 25.66 18.73
CA ASP A 356 2.84 25.90 19.69
C ASP A 356 4.04 24.94 19.54
N LEU A 357 4.04 24.05 18.52
CA LEU A 357 5.19 23.17 18.24
C LEU A 357 6.45 23.97 17.88
N PHE A 358 6.27 25.09 17.19
CA PHE A 358 7.35 25.99 16.77
C PHE A 358 7.02 27.42 17.15
N SER A 359 8.05 28.27 17.27
CA SER A 359 7.83 29.71 17.34
C SER A 359 7.32 30.24 16.00
N GLU A 360 6.63 31.39 16.03
CA GLU A 360 6.13 32.09 14.83
C GLU A 360 7.22 32.31 13.77
N ASP A 361 8.44 32.66 14.19
CA ASP A 361 9.58 32.87 13.28
C ASP A 361 9.98 31.56 12.57
N VAL A 362 9.98 30.45 13.30
CA VAL A 362 10.27 29.12 12.76
C VAL A 362 9.16 28.67 11.82
N TRP A 363 7.88 28.89 12.16
CA TRP A 363 6.76 28.61 11.27
C TRP A 363 6.84 29.40 9.98
N LYS A 364 7.08 30.71 10.07
CA LYS A 364 7.27 31.57 8.91
C LYS A 364 8.42 31.05 8.05
N LYS A 365 9.56 30.69 8.66
CA LYS A 365 10.72 30.17 7.93
C LYS A 365 10.41 28.84 7.25
N LEU A 366 9.75 27.92 7.95
CA LEU A 366 9.34 26.63 7.41
C LEU A 366 8.37 26.80 6.23
N PHE A 367 7.40 27.70 6.34
CA PHE A 367 6.50 28.00 5.23
C PHE A 367 7.23 28.65 4.06
N GLU A 368 8.16 29.59 4.28
CA GLU A 368 9.00 30.12 3.20
C GLU A 368 9.87 29.03 2.54
N LEU A 369 10.41 28.11 3.34
CA LEU A 369 11.23 26.99 2.87
C LEU A 369 10.42 25.92 2.13
N THR A 370 9.12 25.79 2.37
CA THR A 370 8.29 24.73 1.77
C THR A 370 7.21 25.26 0.83
N ASN A 371 7.05 26.58 0.74
CA ASN A 371 6.23 27.23 -0.27
C ASN A 371 6.90 27.12 -1.65
N ASP A 372 6.09 27.30 -2.70
CA ASP A 372 6.50 27.10 -4.09
C ASP A 372 6.28 28.33 -4.98
N THR A 373 6.16 29.53 -4.40
CA THR A 373 5.95 30.79 -5.15
C THR A 373 7.02 31.08 -6.21
N ASP A 374 8.23 30.50 -6.10
CA ASP A 374 9.34 30.69 -7.04
C ASP A 374 9.38 29.64 -8.18
N GLY A 375 8.33 28.82 -8.32
CA GLY A 375 8.11 28.01 -9.53
C GLY A 375 8.91 26.72 -9.66
N THR A 376 9.93 26.45 -8.82
CA THR A 376 10.93 25.39 -9.07
C THR A 376 11.49 24.71 -7.81
N LYS A 377 10.72 24.64 -6.72
CA LYS A 377 11.24 24.07 -5.47
C LYS A 377 11.15 22.55 -5.44
N PHE A 378 12.21 21.88 -5.90
CA PHE A 378 12.45 20.46 -5.65
C PHE A 378 13.03 20.28 -4.25
N ILE A 379 12.69 19.19 -3.54
CA ILE A 379 13.36 18.82 -2.29
C ILE A 379 14.78 18.35 -2.62
N THR A 380 15.70 19.29 -2.70
CA THR A 380 17.13 19.00 -2.82
C THR A 380 17.72 18.60 -1.45
N PRO A 381 18.85 17.88 -1.40
CA PRO A 381 19.55 17.60 -0.15
C PRO A 381 19.88 18.88 0.65
N THR A 382 20.19 19.98 -0.04
CA THR A 382 20.43 21.29 0.58
C THR A 382 19.16 21.83 1.23
N LEU A 383 18.04 21.85 0.50
CA LEU A 383 16.76 22.32 1.04
C LEU A 383 16.30 21.45 2.21
N ASN A 384 16.49 20.14 2.12
CA ASN A 384 16.25 19.21 3.23
C ASN A 384 17.04 19.61 4.48
N SER A 385 18.34 19.86 4.32
CA SER A 385 19.19 20.26 5.43
C SER A 385 18.71 21.58 6.07
N GLU A 386 18.24 22.53 5.27
CA GLU A 386 17.68 23.78 5.79
C GLU A 386 16.36 23.56 6.55
N ILE A 387 15.47 22.71 6.04
CA ILE A 387 14.22 22.33 6.71
C ILE A 387 14.53 21.63 8.03
N LYS A 388 15.44 20.64 8.03
CA LYS A 388 15.84 19.87 9.23
C LYS A 388 16.36 20.76 10.35
N LYS A 389 17.12 21.81 10.02
CA LYS A 389 17.61 22.80 11.00
C LYS A 389 16.49 23.59 11.69
N GLN A 390 15.29 23.64 11.13
CA GLN A 390 14.13 24.31 11.72
C GLN A 390 13.27 23.37 12.57
N LEU A 391 13.47 22.05 12.46
CA LEU A 391 12.72 21.07 13.26
C LEU A 391 13.20 21.06 14.72
N PRO A 392 12.40 20.52 15.67
CA PRO A 392 12.76 20.57 17.10
C PRO A 392 14.03 19.77 17.41
N ARG A 393 14.27 18.72 16.62
CA ARG A 393 15.43 17.84 16.66
C ARG A 393 15.54 17.06 15.34
N ASP A 394 16.65 16.34 15.18
CA ASP A 394 16.75 15.27 14.19
C ASP A 394 15.98 14.03 14.64
N TYR A 395 15.53 13.21 13.67
CA TYR A 395 14.74 11.98 13.90
C TYR A 395 15.40 10.73 13.30
N PRO A 396 16.69 10.44 13.59
CA PRO A 396 17.42 9.32 12.96
C PRO A 396 16.78 7.95 13.21
N GLU A 397 15.96 7.81 14.25
CA GLU A 397 15.23 6.59 14.61
C GLU A 397 14.06 6.25 13.69
N ILE A 398 13.61 7.19 12.84
CA ILE A 398 12.56 6.95 11.84
C ILE A 398 13.21 6.59 10.50
N ILE A 399 12.89 5.43 9.97
CA ILE A 399 13.33 4.95 8.65
C ILE A 399 12.15 4.97 7.70
N ASN A 400 12.27 5.72 6.61
CA ASN A 400 11.28 5.76 5.52
C ASN A 400 11.88 5.07 4.30
N GLU A 401 11.40 3.86 4.01
CA GLU A 401 11.74 3.14 2.78
C GLU A 401 10.71 3.46 1.71
N CYS A 402 11.17 3.79 0.51
CA CYS A 402 10.28 3.98 -0.62
C CYS A 402 10.92 3.53 -1.92
N PHE A 403 10.05 3.16 -2.84
CA PHE A 403 10.43 3.00 -4.23
C PHE A 403 10.42 4.38 -4.94
N GLU A 404 11.48 4.70 -5.69
CA GLU A 404 11.70 6.05 -6.26
C GLU A 404 10.53 6.53 -7.15
N GLN A 405 9.90 5.61 -7.88
CA GLN A 405 8.80 5.94 -8.80
C GLN A 405 7.44 5.53 -8.22
N ASP A 406 7.35 5.37 -6.90
CA ASP A 406 6.08 5.14 -6.22
C ASP A 406 5.16 6.34 -6.36
N MET A 407 3.85 6.09 -6.43
CA MET A 407 2.86 7.13 -6.63
C MET A 407 2.83 8.19 -5.51
N THR A 408 3.24 7.82 -4.28
CA THR A 408 3.28 8.77 -3.16
C THR A 408 4.40 9.79 -3.29
N GLN A 409 5.42 9.55 -4.13
CA GLN A 409 6.53 10.50 -4.32
C GLN A 409 6.04 11.82 -4.93
N VAL A 410 4.94 11.80 -5.68
CA VAL A 410 4.29 13.02 -6.20
C VAL A 410 3.85 13.94 -5.06
N PHE A 411 3.46 13.40 -3.91
CA PHE A 411 2.99 14.21 -2.80
C PHE A 411 4.13 14.92 -2.06
N TYR A 412 5.36 14.39 -2.07
CA TYR A 412 6.50 14.98 -1.35
C TYR A 412 6.99 16.31 -1.89
N GLU A 413 6.61 16.66 -3.11
CA GLU A 413 7.03 17.91 -3.75
C GLU A 413 5.85 18.89 -3.90
N LEU A 414 4.73 18.57 -3.26
CA LEU A 414 3.65 19.52 -3.05
C LEU A 414 4.06 20.60 -2.04
N PRO A 415 3.52 21.81 -2.16
CA PRO A 415 3.79 22.89 -1.21
C PRO A 415 3.51 22.46 0.23
N PHE A 416 4.35 22.92 1.16
CA PHE A 416 4.22 22.70 2.60
C PHE A 416 4.41 21.26 3.06
N THR A 417 4.83 20.35 2.19
CA THR A 417 5.07 18.94 2.55
C THR A 417 6.52 18.67 2.94
N ILE A 418 6.71 17.80 3.93
CA ILE A 418 8.02 17.35 4.41
C ILE A 418 7.97 15.86 4.83
N TRP A 419 9.12 15.23 4.98
CA TRP A 419 9.35 14.04 5.82
C TRP A 419 10.09 14.34 7.13
N ILE A 420 10.28 13.32 7.96
CA ILE A 420 11.30 13.33 9.01
C ILE A 420 12.08 12.02 9.00
N GLY A 421 13.30 12.06 9.53
CA GLY A 421 14.17 10.90 9.67
C GLY A 421 15.01 10.55 8.44
N GLN A 422 15.33 9.27 8.31
CA GLN A 422 16.14 8.73 7.22
C GLN A 422 15.25 8.36 6.04
N LYS A 423 15.60 8.77 4.82
CA LYS A 423 14.91 8.36 3.59
C LYS A 423 15.80 7.40 2.80
N TRP A 424 15.32 6.18 2.59
CA TRP A 424 16.01 5.12 1.88
C TRP A 424 15.24 4.82 0.59
N GLU A 425 15.81 5.22 -0.53
CA GLU A 425 15.18 5.08 -1.84
C GLU A 425 15.73 3.89 -2.61
N TYR A 426 14.82 3.04 -3.08
CA TYR A 426 15.16 1.87 -3.88
C TYR A 426 14.93 2.18 -5.37
N ASN A 427 15.98 2.01 -6.18
CA ASN A 427 15.92 2.18 -7.64
C ASN A 427 16.11 0.83 -8.35
N LEU A 428 15.30 0.59 -9.39
CA LEU A 428 15.52 -0.47 -10.36
C LEU A 428 16.20 0.12 -11.61
N SER A 429 17.53 0.17 -11.62
CA SER A 429 18.32 0.84 -12.67
C SER A 429 18.03 0.39 -14.12
N ASN A 430 17.45 -0.79 -14.30
CA ASN A 430 17.07 -1.35 -15.60
C ASN A 430 15.56 -1.23 -15.92
N TRP A 431 14.77 -0.66 -15.01
CA TRP A 431 13.33 -0.56 -15.16
C TRP A 431 12.94 0.82 -15.69
N LYS A 432 12.28 0.84 -16.85
CA LYS A 432 11.84 2.06 -17.53
C LYS A 432 10.35 2.25 -17.29
N TYR A 433 9.99 2.62 -16.07
CA TYR A 433 8.61 3.00 -15.76
C TYR A 433 8.37 4.44 -16.22
N PRO A 434 7.23 4.77 -16.85
CA PRO A 434 6.96 6.11 -17.35
C PRO A 434 6.49 7.09 -16.27
N PHE A 435 6.34 6.71 -15.00
CA PHE A 435 6.01 7.66 -13.94
C PHE A 435 7.20 8.59 -13.70
N LYS A 436 7.32 9.63 -14.53
CA LYS A 436 8.27 10.72 -14.32
C LYS A 436 7.90 11.35 -13.00
N ASN A 437 8.86 11.28 -12.07
CA ASN A 437 8.66 11.36 -10.63
C ASN A 437 7.87 12.59 -10.17
N HIS A 438 7.82 13.66 -10.97
CA HIS A 438 7.17 14.87 -10.50
C HIS A 438 6.36 15.72 -11.51
N PRO A 439 5.11 16.11 -11.19
CA PRO A 439 4.33 17.06 -11.99
C PRO A 439 5.02 18.40 -12.21
N ARG A 440 5.95 18.88 -11.35
CA ARG A 440 6.66 20.17 -11.58
C ARG A 440 7.54 20.19 -12.82
N ALA A 441 7.88 19.03 -13.39
CA ALA A 441 8.54 19.00 -14.70
C ALA A 441 7.61 19.50 -15.83
N TYR A 442 6.32 19.67 -15.56
CA TYR A 442 5.26 19.97 -16.53
C TYR A 442 4.31 21.08 -16.10
N LEU A 443 4.06 21.21 -14.80
CA LEU A 443 3.12 22.15 -14.20
C LEU A 443 3.87 23.26 -13.45
N SER A 444 3.44 24.49 -13.65
CA SER A 444 3.81 25.64 -12.83
C SER A 444 3.18 25.56 -11.43
N SER A 445 3.69 26.36 -10.49
CA SER A 445 3.12 26.41 -9.13
C SER A 445 1.64 26.78 -9.12
N GLY A 446 1.22 27.77 -9.92
CA GLY A 446 -0.19 28.14 -10.02
C GLY A 446 -1.08 26.98 -10.48
N GLU A 447 -0.56 26.13 -11.38
CA GLU A 447 -1.24 24.94 -11.88
C GLU A 447 -1.31 23.82 -10.84
N ILE A 448 -0.29 23.68 -9.99
CA ILE A 448 -0.29 22.76 -8.83
C ILE A 448 -1.30 23.21 -7.77
N HIS A 449 -1.35 24.50 -7.44
CA HIS A 449 -2.36 25.04 -6.52
C HIS A 449 -3.78 24.87 -7.07
N ALA A 450 -3.98 25.09 -8.37
CA ALA A 450 -5.27 24.84 -9.02
C ALA A 450 -5.68 23.35 -8.95
N TYR A 451 -4.72 22.43 -9.10
CA TYR A 451 -4.94 21.01 -8.89
C TYR A 451 -5.33 20.70 -7.44
N GLN A 452 -4.61 21.23 -6.43
CA GLN A 452 -4.96 21.06 -5.01
C GLN A 452 -6.37 21.58 -4.72
N HIS A 453 -6.70 22.77 -5.22
CA HIS A 453 -8.03 23.38 -5.07
C HIS A 453 -9.14 22.56 -5.73
N PHE A 454 -8.89 21.95 -6.90
CA PHE A 454 -9.86 21.07 -7.54
C PHE A 454 -10.23 19.89 -6.64
N PHE A 455 -9.24 19.26 -6.01
CA PHE A 455 -9.49 18.15 -5.07
C PHE A 455 -10.18 18.64 -3.80
N GLU A 456 -9.80 19.82 -3.27
CA GLU A 456 -10.51 20.43 -2.15
C GLU A 456 -12.00 20.60 -2.45
N GLU A 457 -12.34 21.17 -3.60
CA GLU A 457 -13.72 21.40 -4.01
C GLU A 457 -14.47 20.08 -4.24
N LEU A 458 -13.80 19.06 -4.80
CA LEU A 458 -14.39 17.74 -4.99
C LEU A 458 -14.76 17.12 -3.65
N PHE A 459 -13.83 17.05 -2.70
CA PHE A 459 -14.08 16.41 -1.42
C PHE A 459 -15.04 17.23 -0.54
N ALA A 460 -14.98 18.56 -0.61
CA ALA A 460 -16.01 19.42 -0.03
C ALA A 460 -17.40 19.12 -0.62
N TYR A 461 -17.51 18.88 -1.93
CA TYR A 461 -18.78 18.48 -2.56
C TYR A 461 -19.25 17.09 -2.11
N LEU A 462 -18.31 16.16 -1.93
CA LEU A 462 -18.58 14.79 -1.51
C LEU A 462 -18.91 14.65 -0.03
N SER A 463 -18.53 15.61 0.83
CA SER A 463 -18.80 15.60 2.29
C SER A 463 -20.27 15.38 2.67
N SER A 464 -21.21 15.68 1.76
CA SER A 464 -22.64 15.45 1.92
C SER A 464 -23.11 14.02 1.55
N SER A 465 -22.18 13.11 1.26
CA SER A 465 -22.48 11.75 0.79
C SER A 465 -22.44 10.75 1.95
N ASP A 466 -23.61 10.19 2.28
CA ASP A 466 -23.78 9.26 3.41
C ASP A 466 -23.54 7.79 3.02
N ASN A 467 -23.41 7.50 1.72
CA ASN A 467 -23.21 6.13 1.22
C ASN A 467 -22.46 6.08 -0.12
N SER A 468 -21.96 4.89 -0.45
CA SER A 468 -21.16 4.63 -1.66
C SER A 468 -21.86 5.03 -2.96
N ARG A 469 -23.19 4.86 -3.08
CA ARG A 469 -23.94 5.27 -4.28
C ARG A 469 -23.97 6.79 -4.43
N GLN A 470 -24.15 7.50 -3.33
CA GLN A 470 -24.10 8.97 -3.32
C GLN A 470 -22.70 9.46 -3.65
N VAL A 471 -21.64 8.88 -3.07
CA VAL A 471 -20.24 9.21 -3.41
C VAL A 471 -20.02 9.08 -4.91
N VAL A 472 -20.35 7.93 -5.51
CA VAL A 472 -20.17 7.73 -6.96
C VAL A 472 -20.99 8.72 -7.79
N ARG A 473 -22.27 8.90 -7.46
CA ARG A 473 -23.17 9.81 -8.19
C ARG A 473 -22.68 11.26 -8.11
N ASN A 474 -22.29 11.71 -6.92
CA ASN A 474 -21.86 13.07 -6.67
C ASN A 474 -20.49 13.33 -7.31
N SER A 475 -19.56 12.37 -7.28
CA SER A 475 -18.29 12.46 -8.02
C SER A 475 -18.51 12.65 -9.52
N LEU A 476 -19.40 11.86 -10.13
CA LEU A 476 -19.75 12.01 -11.54
C LEU A 476 -20.41 13.36 -11.83
N GLY A 477 -21.29 13.82 -10.94
CA GLY A 477 -21.93 15.13 -11.02
C GLY A 477 -20.92 16.28 -10.98
N PHE A 478 -19.97 16.24 -10.05
CA PHE A 478 -18.90 17.23 -9.92
C PHE A 478 -18.00 17.26 -11.15
N ILE A 479 -17.54 16.08 -11.61
CA ILE A 479 -16.73 15.96 -12.84
C ILE A 479 -17.50 16.54 -14.03
N GLY A 480 -18.79 16.24 -14.15
CA GLY A 480 -19.65 16.80 -15.20
C GLY A 480 -19.73 18.33 -15.15
N ALA A 481 -19.87 18.91 -13.96
CA ALA A 481 -19.90 20.36 -13.75
C ALA A 481 -18.56 21.01 -14.12
N ARG A 482 -17.44 20.46 -13.67
CA ARG A 482 -16.08 20.96 -13.98
C ARG A 482 -15.75 20.82 -15.46
N THR A 483 -16.18 19.73 -16.10
CA THR A 483 -16.07 19.55 -17.56
C THR A 483 -16.83 20.66 -18.32
N LYS A 484 -17.98 21.08 -17.81
CA LYS A 484 -18.74 22.21 -18.40
C LYS A 484 -18.01 23.54 -18.25
N VAL A 485 -17.37 23.78 -17.10
CA VAL A 485 -16.54 24.98 -16.89
C VAL A 485 -15.36 24.97 -17.85
N LEU A 486 -14.59 23.89 -17.88
CA LEU A 486 -13.47 23.70 -18.80
C LEU A 486 -13.89 23.98 -20.26
N ARG A 487 -15.04 23.47 -20.69
CA ARG A 487 -15.57 23.75 -22.04
C ARG A 487 -15.76 25.25 -22.30
N ASN A 488 -16.33 25.98 -21.35
CA ASN A 488 -16.63 27.40 -21.54
C ASN A 488 -15.35 28.24 -21.55
N THR A 489 -14.30 27.79 -20.85
CA THR A 489 -13.05 28.54 -20.67
C THR A 489 -11.89 28.02 -21.53
N ILE A 490 -12.01 26.87 -22.22
CA ILE A 490 -10.91 26.30 -23.04
C ILE A 490 -10.45 27.23 -24.18
N GLY A 491 -11.27 28.22 -24.55
CA GLY A 491 -10.89 29.27 -25.50
C GLY A 491 -9.87 30.27 -24.95
N GLU A 492 -9.73 30.34 -23.63
CA GLU A 492 -8.76 31.19 -22.94
C GLU A 492 -7.37 30.55 -23.00
N GLN A 493 -6.35 31.36 -23.24
CA GLN A 493 -4.98 30.89 -23.43
C GLN A 493 -4.44 30.17 -22.19
N GLU A 494 -4.75 30.67 -21.00
CA GLU A 494 -4.31 30.08 -19.73
C GLU A 494 -4.95 28.71 -19.49
N THR A 495 -6.27 28.60 -19.63
CA THR A 495 -7.01 27.34 -19.48
C THR A 495 -6.54 26.29 -20.50
N ALA A 496 -6.34 26.68 -21.76
CA ALA A 496 -5.87 25.78 -22.82
C ALA A 496 -4.46 25.26 -22.53
N LYS A 497 -3.57 26.14 -22.06
CA LYS A 497 -2.20 25.78 -21.65
C LYS A 497 -2.23 24.80 -20.48
N TYR A 498 -2.96 25.11 -19.41
CA TYR A 498 -3.07 24.25 -18.23
C TYR A 498 -3.60 22.85 -18.58
N PHE A 499 -4.68 22.78 -19.36
CA PHE A 499 -5.25 21.51 -19.78
C PHE A 499 -4.25 20.69 -20.61
N PHE A 500 -3.50 21.34 -21.52
CA PHE A 500 -2.47 20.69 -22.32
C PHE A 500 -1.31 20.19 -21.45
N ASP A 501 -0.77 21.02 -20.56
CA ASP A 501 0.37 20.66 -19.72
C ASP A 501 0.05 19.53 -18.75
N TYR A 502 -1.12 19.59 -18.11
CA TYR A 502 -1.61 18.51 -17.26
C TYR A 502 -1.85 17.22 -18.06
N SER A 503 -2.51 17.30 -19.22
CA SER A 503 -2.70 16.12 -20.08
C SER A 503 -1.37 15.56 -20.58
N ASN A 504 -0.38 16.42 -20.83
CA ASN A 504 0.94 16.02 -21.28
C ASN A 504 1.71 15.36 -20.14
N TYR A 505 1.61 15.86 -18.90
CA TYR A 505 2.12 15.17 -17.73
C TYR A 505 1.53 13.77 -17.59
N LEU A 506 0.20 13.62 -17.69
CA LEU A 506 -0.47 12.33 -17.60
C LEU A 506 -0.04 11.38 -18.74
N TYR A 507 0.11 11.88 -19.97
CA TYR A 507 0.64 11.12 -21.10
C TYR A 507 2.10 10.69 -20.89
N GLN A 508 2.97 11.60 -20.46
CA GLN A 508 4.37 11.31 -20.17
C GLN A 508 4.51 10.32 -19.00
N SER A 509 3.55 10.35 -18.07
CA SER A 509 3.39 9.40 -16.97
C SER A 509 2.84 8.03 -17.41
N GLY A 510 2.49 7.87 -18.69
CA GLY A 510 1.96 6.64 -19.27
C GLY A 510 0.46 6.39 -19.02
N LEU A 511 -0.26 7.35 -18.43
CA LEU A 511 -1.70 7.24 -18.14
C LEU A 511 -2.56 7.37 -19.40
N PHE A 512 -2.05 8.05 -20.43
CA PHE A 512 -2.63 8.08 -21.77
C PHE A 512 -1.67 7.41 -22.76
N MET A 513 -2.21 6.64 -23.70
CA MET A 513 -1.43 6.01 -24.78
C MET A 513 -1.20 6.98 -25.95
N ASP A 514 -2.12 7.92 -26.16
CA ASP A 514 -2.03 8.91 -27.22
C ASP A 514 -1.56 10.25 -26.65
N GLN A 515 -0.68 10.93 -27.39
CA GLN A 515 -0.19 12.25 -27.01
C GLN A 515 -1.32 13.28 -27.09
N PRO A 516 -1.47 14.17 -26.09
CA PRO A 516 -2.42 15.27 -26.18
C PRO A 516 -2.03 16.21 -27.31
N GLN A 517 -3.03 16.72 -28.03
CA GLN A 517 -2.84 17.74 -29.05
C GLN A 517 -3.22 19.11 -28.50
N MET A 518 -2.47 20.14 -28.89
CA MET A 518 -2.86 21.52 -28.58
C MET A 518 -4.18 21.87 -29.25
N VAL A 519 -5.09 22.47 -28.49
CA VAL A 519 -6.37 22.95 -28.99
C VAL A 519 -6.16 24.13 -29.95
N SER A 520 -6.62 23.99 -31.18
CA SER A 520 -6.58 25.10 -32.15
C SER A 520 -7.81 26.01 -31.99
N LYS A 521 -7.61 27.33 -32.09
CA LYS A 521 -8.71 28.33 -32.05
C LYS A 521 -9.85 28.03 -33.04
N LYS A 522 -9.53 27.40 -34.17
CA LYS A 522 -10.47 27.04 -35.23
C LYS A 522 -11.42 25.89 -34.84
N PHE A 523 -10.95 24.96 -34.01
CA PHE A 523 -11.79 23.84 -33.53
C PHE A 523 -12.83 24.32 -32.51
N ILE A 524 -12.43 25.23 -31.60
CA ILE A 524 -13.27 25.81 -30.54
C ILE A 524 -14.54 26.46 -31.13
N HIS A 525 -14.43 27.10 -32.29
CA HIS A 525 -15.56 27.74 -32.96
C HIS A 525 -16.50 26.77 -33.72
N GLN A 526 -16.08 25.52 -33.97
CA GLN A 526 -16.79 24.62 -34.89
C GLN A 526 -17.66 23.54 -34.21
N ASN A 527 -17.55 23.31 -32.90
CA ASN A 527 -18.21 22.18 -32.23
C ASN A 527 -19.07 22.57 -31.01
N ASN A 528 -20.37 22.29 -31.09
CA ASN A 528 -21.38 22.68 -30.08
C ASN A 528 -21.88 21.53 -29.15
N SER A 529 -21.35 20.29 -29.22
CA SER A 529 -21.84 19.12 -28.46
C SER A 529 -20.79 18.46 -27.53
N ILE A 530 -21.19 18.14 -26.28
CA ILE A 530 -20.34 17.97 -25.08
C ILE A 530 -19.50 16.68 -25.02
N PHE A 531 -20.08 15.50 -25.28
CA PHE A 531 -19.38 14.21 -25.09
C PHE A 531 -18.87 13.60 -26.40
N LYS A 532 -19.58 13.84 -27.50
CA LYS A 532 -19.16 13.39 -28.84
C LYS A 532 -18.14 14.35 -29.48
N GLY A 533 -18.14 15.63 -29.09
CA GLY A 533 -17.21 16.66 -29.56
C GLY A 533 -15.85 16.60 -28.83
N SER A 534 -15.85 16.54 -27.50
CA SER A 534 -14.62 16.45 -26.68
C SER A 534 -13.80 15.20 -27.00
N LEU A 535 -14.43 14.05 -27.20
CA LEU A 535 -13.74 12.82 -27.59
C LEU A 535 -13.30 12.79 -29.07
N ARG A 536 -13.80 13.72 -29.90
CA ARG A 536 -13.32 13.95 -31.28
C ARG A 536 -12.19 14.97 -31.32
N GLU A 537 -12.21 15.95 -30.42
CA GLU A 537 -11.18 16.99 -30.24
C GLU A 537 -9.94 16.47 -29.52
N TRP A 538 -10.19 15.69 -28.46
CA TRP A 538 -9.21 15.09 -27.56
C TRP A 538 -9.35 13.57 -27.61
N PRO A 539 -9.01 12.95 -28.75
CA PRO A 539 -9.07 11.49 -28.87
C PRO A 539 -8.22 10.80 -27.79
N PHE A 540 -7.18 11.48 -27.27
CA PHE A 540 -6.34 10.96 -26.20
C PHE A 540 -7.09 10.67 -24.89
N LEU A 541 -8.22 11.32 -24.61
CA LEU A 541 -9.03 11.00 -23.43
C LEU A 541 -9.64 9.59 -23.51
N ARG A 542 -9.80 9.03 -24.72
CA ARG A 542 -10.17 7.61 -24.92
C ARG A 542 -8.99 6.66 -24.76
N SER A 543 -7.78 7.19 -24.76
CA SER A 543 -6.54 6.41 -24.76
C SER A 543 -6.04 6.09 -23.34
N LEU A 544 -6.91 6.18 -22.33
CA LEU A 544 -6.59 5.79 -20.96
C LEU A 544 -5.91 4.42 -20.96
N ASN A 545 -4.81 4.33 -20.23
CA ASN A 545 -4.00 3.14 -20.11
C ASN A 545 -4.29 2.43 -18.78
N PRO A 546 -5.31 1.54 -18.71
CA PRO A 546 -5.64 0.82 -17.48
C PRO A 546 -4.48 -0.04 -16.96
N ASP A 547 -3.60 -0.50 -17.85
CA ASP A 547 -2.45 -1.31 -17.45
C ASP A 547 -1.45 -0.49 -16.62
N MET A 548 -1.31 0.80 -16.90
CA MET A 548 -0.46 1.70 -16.12
C MET A 548 -0.97 1.83 -14.68
N PHE A 549 -2.28 2.03 -14.49
CA PHE A 549 -2.89 2.12 -13.16
C PHE A 549 -2.71 0.82 -12.38
N SER A 550 -2.99 -0.33 -13.01
CA SER A 550 -2.80 -1.64 -12.38
C SER A 550 -1.36 -1.84 -11.91
N LEU A 551 -0.39 -1.45 -12.75
CA LEU A 551 1.02 -1.58 -12.46
C LEU A 551 1.47 -0.62 -11.33
N ALA A 552 0.97 0.62 -11.33
CA ALA A 552 1.26 1.60 -10.28
C ALA A 552 0.76 1.11 -8.92
N THR A 553 -0.48 0.61 -8.88
CA THR A 553 -1.07 0.05 -7.67
C THR A 553 -0.28 -1.16 -7.19
N TYR A 554 0.06 -2.10 -8.08
CA TYR A 554 0.82 -3.31 -7.71
C TYR A 554 2.13 -2.97 -6.99
N PHE A 555 2.91 -2.02 -7.51
CA PHE A 555 4.19 -1.66 -6.88
C PHE A 555 4.07 -0.75 -5.66
N HIS A 556 2.92 -0.08 -5.49
CA HIS A 556 2.63 0.72 -4.31
C HIS A 556 2.27 -0.14 -3.10
N VAL A 557 1.41 -1.15 -3.30
CA VAL A 557 0.96 -2.05 -2.23
C VAL A 557 2.11 -2.90 -1.70
N ILE A 558 1.99 -3.37 -0.45
CA ILE A 558 3.04 -4.11 0.27
C ILE A 558 3.55 -5.31 -0.54
N ASP A 559 2.65 -6.02 -1.23
CA ASP A 559 2.99 -7.19 -2.03
C ASP A 559 4.00 -6.91 -3.15
N GLY A 560 3.86 -5.81 -3.88
CA GLY A 560 4.87 -5.42 -4.87
C GLY A 560 6.07 -4.74 -4.22
N ALA A 561 5.84 -3.87 -3.24
CA ALA A 561 6.85 -3.03 -2.62
C ALA A 561 7.94 -3.82 -1.89
N LYS A 562 7.59 -4.93 -1.22
CA LYS A 562 8.54 -5.76 -0.46
C LYS A 562 9.70 -6.31 -1.30
N HIS A 563 9.49 -6.55 -2.59
CA HIS A 563 10.51 -7.12 -3.48
C HIS A 563 11.62 -6.11 -3.84
N PHE A 564 11.39 -4.81 -3.65
CA PHE A 564 12.42 -3.79 -3.81
C PHE A 564 13.40 -3.76 -2.62
N LEU A 565 12.91 -4.10 -1.42
CA LEU A 565 13.65 -3.98 -0.15
C LEU A 565 14.86 -4.92 -0.05
N ASN A 566 14.90 -5.97 -0.86
CA ASN A 566 16.00 -6.94 -0.95
C ASN A 566 17.25 -6.40 -1.68
N ARG A 567 17.30 -5.10 -1.99
CA ARG A 567 18.41 -4.44 -2.71
C ARG A 567 19.14 -3.45 -1.80
N THR A 568 20.25 -2.89 -2.27
CA THR A 568 20.92 -1.78 -1.55
C THR A 568 20.20 -0.47 -1.89
N PRO A 569 19.67 0.27 -0.90
CA PRO A 569 19.04 1.57 -1.16
C PRO A 569 20.06 2.69 -1.36
N HIS A 570 19.61 3.78 -1.99
CA HIS A 570 20.26 5.09 -1.93
C HIS A 570 19.76 5.83 -0.69
N LYS A 571 20.69 6.29 0.16
CA LYS A 571 20.36 7.07 1.36
C LYS A 571 20.40 8.56 1.03
N LEU A 572 19.31 9.28 1.31
CA LEU A 572 19.15 10.71 1.02
C LEU A 572 19.23 11.62 2.26
#